data_AF-A0A2P6GLH8-F1
#
_entry.id   AF-A0A2P6GLH8-F1
#
_cell.length_a   1.000
_cell.length_b   1.000
_cell.length_c   1.000
_cell.angle_alpha   90.00
_cell.angle_beta   90.00
_cell.angle_gamma   90.00
#
_symmetry.space_group_name_H-M   'P 1'
#
loop_
_entity.id
_entity.type
_entity.pdbx_description
1 polymer ?
#
loop_
_entity_poly.entity_id
_entity_poly.type
_entity_poly.pdbx_seq_one_letter_code
_entity_poly.pdbx_strand_id
1 'polypeptide(L)'
;KPVGLLPGSTDQDWKLIREESGIFEYHAGSKFLELHRAEVESYKVSLAMEPASAFVIMERDELEDDDQEYKLHKVTASAYEAQDYSDSGEYLVEPVAMPPTLQALVENFSDEHFNEKPFVKRKRDKLKLDNTEIGKGDIRVEKIADVFSSPSILKSRKDN
;
A
#
# COMPACT_ATOMS: atom_id res chain seq x y z
N LYS A 1 -23.60 -5.65 -10.61
CA LYS A 1 -22.25 -6.22 -10.40
C LYS A 1 -21.43 -6.07 -11.69
N PRO A 2 -20.16 -5.63 -11.63
CA PRO A 2 -19.25 -5.60 -12.78
C PRO A 2 -18.93 -7.02 -13.29
N VAL A 3 -19.00 -7.23 -14.61
CA VAL A 3 -18.78 -8.55 -15.24
C VAL A 3 -17.70 -8.56 -16.32
N GLY A 4 -17.30 -7.39 -16.82
CA GLY A 4 -16.32 -7.30 -17.90
C GLY A 4 -15.65 -5.93 -17.97
N LEU A 5 -14.51 -5.89 -18.65
CA LEU A 5 -13.74 -4.68 -18.92
C LEU A 5 -13.69 -4.47 -20.43
N LEU A 6 -13.87 -3.22 -20.87
CA LEU A 6 -13.83 -2.81 -22.27
C LEU A 6 -12.68 -1.82 -22.49
N PRO A 7 -11.44 -2.30 -22.76
CA PRO A 7 -10.32 -1.43 -23.03
C PRO A 7 -10.57 -0.56 -24.26
N GLY A 8 -10.28 0.74 -24.15
CA GLY A 8 -10.40 1.69 -25.27
C GLY A 8 -11.79 2.28 -25.49
N SER A 9 -12.78 1.98 -24.63
CA SER A 9 -14.05 2.69 -24.62
C SER A 9 -13.85 4.16 -24.25
N THR A 10 -14.58 5.06 -24.90
CA THR A 10 -14.62 6.50 -24.61
C THR A 10 -15.93 6.94 -23.99
N ASP A 11 -16.92 6.04 -23.93
CA ASP A 11 -18.25 6.33 -23.40
C ASP A 11 -18.11 6.54 -21.88
N GLN A 12 -18.64 7.65 -21.36
CA GLN A 12 -18.57 7.99 -19.92
C GLN A 12 -19.88 7.75 -19.19
N ASP A 13 -20.97 7.56 -19.94
CA ASP A 13 -22.32 7.44 -19.39
C ASP A 13 -22.83 6.00 -19.45
N TRP A 14 -23.80 5.72 -18.56
CA TRP A 14 -24.54 4.47 -18.51
C TRP A 14 -25.25 4.17 -19.82
N LYS A 15 -24.85 3.10 -20.48
CA LYS A 15 -25.39 2.71 -21.79
C LYS A 15 -25.67 1.23 -21.86
N LEU A 16 -26.86 0.86 -22.30
CA LEU A 16 -27.20 -0.54 -22.55
C LEU A 16 -26.35 -1.09 -23.71
N ILE A 17 -25.57 -2.13 -23.46
CA ILE A 17 -24.72 -2.80 -24.46
C ILE A 17 -25.42 -4.04 -25.02
N ARG A 18 -26.08 -4.80 -24.15
CA ARG A 18 -26.71 -6.07 -24.51
C ARG A 18 -27.97 -6.28 -23.68
N GLU A 19 -28.99 -6.78 -24.36
CA GLU A 19 -30.17 -7.37 -23.73
C GLU A 19 -30.33 -8.78 -24.27
N GLU A 20 -30.25 -9.78 -23.39
CA GLU A 20 -30.47 -11.17 -23.78
C GLU A 20 -31.13 -11.96 -22.66
N SER A 21 -32.24 -12.63 -22.99
CA SER A 21 -32.94 -13.54 -22.06
C SER A 21 -33.30 -12.90 -20.70
N GLY A 22 -33.59 -11.60 -20.67
CA GLY A 22 -33.91 -10.85 -19.44
C GLY A 22 -32.69 -10.38 -18.64
N ILE A 23 -31.48 -10.55 -19.16
CA ILE A 23 -30.24 -9.98 -18.61
C ILE A 23 -29.91 -8.71 -19.40
N PHE A 24 -29.75 -7.60 -18.66
CA PHE A 24 -29.36 -6.32 -19.21
C PHE A 24 -27.91 -6.01 -18.79
N GLU A 25 -27.03 -5.88 -19.78
CA GLU A 25 -25.63 -5.50 -19.56
C GLU A 25 -25.46 -4.03 -19.90
N TYR A 26 -25.04 -3.24 -18.90
CA TYR A 26 -24.78 -1.82 -19.05
C TYR A 26 -23.29 -1.52 -19.03
N HIS A 27 -22.88 -0.55 -19.84
CA HIS A 27 -21.59 0.10 -19.74
C HIS A 27 -21.64 1.15 -18.64
N ALA A 28 -20.99 0.92 -17.51
CA ALA A 28 -20.98 1.88 -16.40
C ALA A 28 -20.11 3.14 -16.65
N GLY A 29 -19.27 3.12 -17.68
CA GLY A 29 -18.39 4.22 -18.06
C GLY A 29 -16.92 3.80 -18.20
N SER A 30 -16.09 4.76 -18.63
CA SER A 30 -14.67 4.56 -18.87
C SER A 30 -13.82 5.35 -17.89
N LYS A 31 -12.80 4.71 -17.30
CA LYS A 31 -11.79 5.35 -16.45
C LYS A 31 -10.39 5.01 -16.95
N PHE A 32 -9.45 5.91 -16.68
CA PHE A 32 -8.03 5.61 -16.92
C PHE A 32 -7.54 4.58 -15.91
N LEU A 33 -6.85 3.56 -16.41
CA LEU A 33 -6.07 2.65 -15.58
C LEU A 33 -4.67 3.24 -15.42
N GLU A 34 -4.34 3.66 -14.21
CA GLU A 34 -3.03 4.20 -13.86
C GLU A 34 -2.14 3.08 -13.30
N LEU A 35 -0.91 2.99 -13.80
CA LEU A 35 0.08 2.02 -13.33
C LEU A 35 1.29 2.76 -12.74
N HIS A 36 1.57 2.50 -11.46
CA HIS A 36 2.67 3.09 -10.73
C HIS A 36 3.77 2.08 -10.48
N ARG A 37 5.02 2.45 -10.76
CA ARG A 37 6.21 1.60 -10.51
C ARG A 37 6.36 1.13 -9.06
N ALA A 38 5.75 1.84 -8.10
CA ALA A 38 5.84 1.51 -6.68
C ALA A 38 4.90 0.35 -6.30
N GLU A 39 3.94 0.02 -7.15
CA GLU A 39 2.86 -0.94 -6.89
C GLU A 39 3.04 -2.25 -7.68
N VAL A 40 4.19 -2.42 -8.35
CA VAL A 40 4.46 -3.60 -9.20
C VAL A 40 4.28 -4.92 -8.46
N GLU A 41 4.65 -4.99 -7.17
CA GLU A 41 4.41 -6.17 -6.34
C GLU A 41 2.92 -6.48 -6.22
N SER A 42 2.07 -5.46 -6.10
CA SER A 42 0.63 -5.64 -6.04
C SER A 42 0.05 -6.11 -7.37
N TYR A 43 0.57 -5.64 -8.51
CA TYR A 43 0.12 -6.08 -9.83
C TYR A 43 0.44 -7.57 -10.06
N LYS A 44 1.59 -8.04 -9.58
CA LYS A 44 1.94 -9.47 -9.62
C LYS A 44 0.97 -10.33 -8.82
N VAL A 45 0.46 -9.83 -7.70
CA VAL A 45 -0.58 -10.54 -6.93
C VAL A 45 -1.85 -10.67 -7.78
N SER A 46 -2.31 -9.58 -8.40
CA SER A 46 -3.49 -9.56 -9.27
C SER A 46 -3.35 -10.49 -10.48
N LEU A 47 -2.17 -10.52 -11.10
CA LEU A 47 -1.84 -11.40 -12.23
C LEU A 47 -1.74 -12.89 -11.83
N ALA A 48 -1.42 -13.18 -10.57
CA ALA A 48 -1.35 -14.54 -10.05
C ALA A 48 -2.71 -15.10 -9.58
N MET A 49 -3.77 -14.29 -9.58
CA MET A 49 -5.14 -14.74 -9.31
C MET A 49 -5.67 -15.63 -10.44
N GLU A 50 -6.65 -16.48 -10.13
CA GLU A 50 -7.31 -17.35 -11.10
C GLU A 50 -8.83 -17.01 -11.17
N PRO A 51 -9.30 -16.28 -12.20
CA PRO A 51 -8.54 -15.70 -13.31
C PRO A 51 -7.78 -14.41 -12.90
N ALA A 52 -6.77 -14.03 -13.69
CA ALA A 52 -6.05 -12.77 -13.51
C ALA A 52 -7.04 -11.60 -13.59
N SER A 53 -7.17 -10.84 -12.52
CA SER A 53 -8.29 -9.91 -12.32
C SER A 53 -7.82 -8.49 -12.06
N ALA A 54 -8.54 -7.52 -12.61
CA ALA A 54 -8.47 -6.12 -12.20
C ALA A 54 -9.73 -5.80 -11.40
N PHE A 55 -9.66 -4.77 -10.57
CA PHE A 55 -10.71 -4.45 -9.62
C PHE A 55 -11.48 -3.23 -10.08
N VAL A 56 -12.80 -3.37 -10.12
CA VAL A 56 -13.73 -2.28 -10.38
C VAL A 56 -14.28 -1.80 -9.04
N ILE A 57 -14.09 -0.51 -8.77
CA ILE A 57 -14.50 0.15 -7.54
C ILE A 57 -15.65 1.07 -7.90
N MET A 58 -16.80 0.83 -7.29
CA MET A 58 -18.01 1.63 -7.46
C MET A 58 -18.42 2.22 -6.12
N GLU A 59 -18.92 3.44 -6.16
CA GLU A 59 -19.47 4.17 -5.01
C GLU A 59 -20.99 4.18 -5.12
N ARG A 60 -21.69 4.08 -4.01
CA ARG A 60 -23.15 4.17 -3.99
C ARG A 60 -23.55 5.64 -4.09
N ASP A 61 -24.41 5.99 -5.05
CA ASP A 61 -24.95 7.34 -5.16
C ASP A 61 -26.30 7.40 -4.42
N GLU A 62 -26.35 8.11 -3.30
CA GLU A 62 -27.57 8.23 -2.48
C GLU A 62 -28.62 9.19 -3.08
N LEU A 63 -28.29 9.89 -4.17
CA LEU A 63 -29.10 10.98 -4.74
C LEU A 63 -29.76 10.65 -6.08
N GLU A 64 -29.44 9.53 -6.73
CA GLU A 64 -30.01 9.13 -8.03
C GLU A 64 -31.20 8.16 -7.88
N ASP A 65 -32.22 8.32 -8.73
CA ASP A 65 -33.42 7.46 -8.81
C ASP A 65 -33.03 6.00 -9.09
N ASP A 66 -33.90 5.07 -8.63
CA ASP A 66 -33.81 3.60 -8.47
C ASP A 66 -33.02 2.74 -9.51
N ASP A 67 -32.67 3.29 -10.68
CA ASP A 67 -32.02 2.58 -11.79
C ASP A 67 -30.48 2.74 -11.86
N GLN A 68 -29.87 3.73 -11.17
CA GLN A 68 -28.41 4.01 -11.20
C GLN A 68 -27.81 4.20 -9.80
N GLU A 69 -28.08 3.26 -8.90
CA GLU A 69 -27.61 3.30 -7.49
C GLU A 69 -26.07 3.32 -7.32
N TYR A 70 -25.30 2.95 -8.34
CA TYR A 70 -23.83 2.89 -8.25
C TYR A 70 -23.16 3.70 -9.35
N LYS A 71 -22.09 4.40 -8.99
CA LYS A 71 -21.25 5.16 -9.91
C LYS A 71 -19.84 4.58 -9.97
N LEU A 72 -19.27 4.54 -11.17
CA LEU A 72 -17.89 4.09 -11.36
C LEU A 72 -16.91 5.08 -10.72
N HIS A 73 -16.27 4.67 -9.63
CA HIS A 73 -15.29 5.46 -8.89
C HIS A 73 -13.89 5.30 -9.51
N LYS A 74 -13.38 4.06 -9.52
CA LYS A 74 -12.02 3.75 -10.01
C LYS A 74 -11.92 2.34 -10.59
N VAL A 75 -10.97 2.13 -11.49
CA VAL A 75 -10.54 0.80 -11.94
C VAL A 75 -9.05 0.68 -11.63
N THR A 76 -8.65 -0.38 -10.92
CA THR A 76 -7.25 -0.58 -10.51
C THR A 76 -6.78 -2.01 -10.81
N ALA A 77 -5.51 -2.14 -11.19
CA ALA A 77 -4.84 -3.44 -11.28
C ALA A 77 -4.15 -3.82 -9.96
N SER A 78 -4.12 -2.93 -8.97
CA SER A 78 -3.48 -3.17 -7.67
C SER A 78 -4.42 -3.92 -6.72
N ALA A 79 -4.09 -5.18 -6.41
CA ALA A 79 -4.77 -5.94 -5.36
C ALA A 79 -4.73 -5.27 -3.98
N TYR A 80 -3.65 -4.58 -3.63
CA TYR A 80 -3.49 -3.91 -2.34
C TYR A 80 -4.38 -2.68 -2.25
N GLU A 81 -4.42 -1.87 -3.31
CA GLU A 81 -5.34 -0.73 -3.36
C GLU A 81 -6.79 -1.22 -3.30
N ALA A 82 -7.14 -2.25 -4.06
CA ALA A 82 -8.48 -2.83 -4.01
C ALA A 82 -8.87 -3.33 -2.60
N GLN A 83 -7.91 -3.92 -1.88
CA GLN A 83 -8.11 -4.33 -0.48
C GLN A 83 -8.38 -3.13 0.43
N ASP A 84 -7.60 -2.05 0.31
CA ASP A 84 -7.80 -0.83 1.11
C ASP A 84 -9.20 -0.24 0.90
N TYR A 85 -9.69 -0.21 -0.35
CA TYR A 85 -11.05 0.23 -0.64
C TYR A 85 -12.11 -0.75 -0.10
N SER A 86 -11.86 -2.06 -0.20
CA SER A 86 -12.78 -3.08 0.32
C SER A 86 -12.93 -3.01 1.84
N ASP A 87 -11.88 -2.63 2.56
CA ASP A 87 -11.89 -2.57 4.03
C ASP A 87 -12.68 -1.36 4.56
N SER A 88 -12.96 -0.35 3.74
CA SER A 88 -13.75 0.82 4.13
C SER A 88 -15.25 0.55 4.30
N GLY A 89 -15.79 -0.43 3.57
CA GLY A 89 -17.22 -0.76 3.56
C GLY A 89 -18.13 0.23 2.82
N GLU A 90 -17.60 1.34 2.29
CA GLU A 90 -18.36 2.36 1.55
C GLU A 90 -18.42 2.06 0.04
N TYR A 91 -17.44 1.31 -0.47
CA TYR A 91 -17.30 1.01 -1.89
C TYR A 91 -17.66 -0.45 -2.20
N LEU A 92 -18.32 -0.65 -3.34
CA LEU A 92 -18.42 -1.95 -3.97
C LEU A 92 -17.14 -2.23 -4.74
N VAL A 93 -16.32 -3.16 -4.26
CA VAL A 93 -15.09 -3.61 -4.92
C VAL A 93 -15.32 -4.99 -5.50
N GLU A 94 -15.20 -5.12 -6.81
CA GLU A 94 -15.45 -6.38 -7.51
C GLU A 94 -14.27 -6.77 -8.42
N PRO A 95 -13.71 -7.97 -8.27
CA PRO A 95 -12.71 -8.50 -9.19
C PRO A 95 -13.36 -8.87 -10.52
N VAL A 96 -12.77 -8.38 -11.61
CA VAL A 96 -13.20 -8.64 -12.98
C VAL A 96 -12.03 -9.19 -13.76
N ALA A 97 -12.25 -10.31 -14.46
CA ALA A 97 -11.22 -10.95 -15.26
C ALA A 97 -10.65 -9.97 -16.29
N MET A 98 -9.32 -9.85 -16.33
CA MET A 98 -8.64 -9.00 -17.29
C MET A 98 -8.76 -9.59 -18.70
N PRO A 99 -9.19 -8.78 -19.69
CA PRO A 99 -9.04 -9.16 -21.08
C PRO A 99 -7.56 -9.42 -21.40
N PRO A 100 -7.23 -10.33 -22.34
CA PRO A 100 -5.84 -10.68 -22.66
C PRO A 100 -4.96 -9.47 -23.01
N THR A 101 -5.55 -8.45 -23.66
CA THR A 101 -4.86 -7.20 -23.99
C THR A 101 -4.47 -6.40 -22.75
N LEU A 102 -5.34 -6.35 -21.74
CA LEU A 102 -5.09 -5.64 -20.49
C LEU A 102 -4.09 -6.41 -19.62
N GLN A 103 -4.23 -7.73 -19.56
CA GLN A 103 -3.30 -8.59 -18.85
C GLN A 103 -1.87 -8.43 -19.37
N ALA A 104 -1.68 -8.50 -20.70
CA ALA A 104 -0.38 -8.31 -21.32
C ALA A 104 0.21 -6.90 -21.06
N LEU A 105 -0.63 -5.86 -21.00
CA LEU A 105 -0.18 -4.50 -20.66
C LEU A 105 0.36 -4.44 -19.22
N VAL A 106 -0.39 -4.97 -18.27
CA VAL A 106 -0.02 -4.97 -16.85
C VAL A 106 1.20 -5.85 -16.61
N GLU A 107 1.29 -6.99 -17.29
CA GLU A 107 2.46 -7.89 -17.24
C GLU A 107 3.72 -7.21 -17.77
N ASN A 108 3.67 -6.64 -18.97
CA ASN A 108 4.81 -5.92 -19.56
C ASN A 108 5.27 -4.75 -18.69
N PHE A 109 4.33 -3.95 -18.16
CA PHE A 109 4.64 -2.86 -17.24
C PHE A 109 5.29 -3.36 -15.96
N SER A 110 4.75 -4.46 -15.41
CA SER A 110 5.27 -5.07 -14.20
C SER A 110 6.69 -5.59 -14.41
N ASP A 111 6.96 -6.26 -15.53
CA ASP A 111 8.28 -6.80 -15.84
C ASP A 111 9.32 -5.71 -16.12
N GLU A 112 8.95 -4.64 -16.81
CA GLU A 112 9.84 -3.50 -17.08
C GLU A 112 10.22 -2.73 -15.81
N HIS A 113 9.30 -2.63 -14.84
CA HIS A 113 9.49 -1.82 -13.64
C HIS A 113 9.75 -2.62 -12.36
N PHE A 114 9.75 -3.95 -12.42
CA PHE A 114 10.07 -4.79 -11.27
C PHE A 114 11.55 -4.65 -10.91
N ASN A 115 11.80 -4.03 -9.76
CA ASN A 115 13.13 -3.94 -9.18
C ASN A 115 13.14 -4.70 -7.86
N GLU A 116 13.73 -5.89 -7.86
CA GLU A 116 13.94 -6.68 -6.65
C GLU A 116 14.93 -5.92 -5.75
N LYS A 117 14.41 -5.17 -4.78
CA LYS A 117 15.27 -4.51 -3.79
C LYS A 117 15.72 -5.56 -2.78
N PRO A 118 17.03 -5.83 -2.65
CA PRO A 118 17.49 -6.72 -1.61
C PRO A 118 17.15 -6.11 -0.25
N PHE A 119 16.54 -6.91 0.63
CA PHE A 119 16.22 -6.48 1.97
C PHE A 119 17.52 -6.22 2.77
N VAL A 120 17.86 -4.94 2.97
CA VAL A 120 19.01 -4.54 3.80
C VAL A 120 18.54 -4.30 5.23
N LYS A 121 18.82 -5.26 6.12
CA LYS A 121 18.59 -5.10 7.55
C LYS A 121 19.42 -3.95 8.09
N ARG A 122 18.82 -2.99 8.81
CA ARG A 122 19.59 -1.92 9.48
C ARG A 122 20.58 -2.55 10.46
N LYS A 123 21.85 -2.20 10.36
CA LYS A 123 22.84 -2.56 11.37
C LYS A 123 22.69 -1.59 12.53
N ARG A 124 22.49 -2.11 13.76
CA ARG A 124 22.47 -1.27 14.95
C ARG A 124 23.84 -0.61 15.08
N ASP A 125 23.85 0.71 15.16
CA ASP A 125 25.07 1.46 15.39
C ASP A 125 25.59 1.11 16.80
N LYS A 126 26.81 0.58 16.87
CA LYS A 126 27.41 0.22 18.16
C LYS A 126 28.03 1.48 18.73
N LEU A 127 27.32 2.12 19.65
CA LEU A 127 27.89 3.18 20.47
C LEU A 127 29.15 2.60 21.15
N LYS A 128 30.33 3.19 20.91
CA LYS A 128 31.56 2.83 21.61
C LYS A 128 31.42 3.29 23.06
N LEU A 129 31.19 2.36 23.98
CA LEU A 129 31.06 2.60 25.42
C LEU A 129 32.42 2.62 26.15
N ASP A 130 33.55 2.57 25.43
CA ASP A 130 34.89 2.61 26.04
C ASP A 130 35.29 3.98 26.60
N ASN A 131 34.46 5.01 26.42
CA ASN A 131 34.59 6.22 27.22
C ASN A 131 34.10 5.91 28.63
N THR A 132 35.05 5.54 29.49
CA THR A 132 34.84 5.49 30.93
C THR A 132 34.57 6.91 31.40
N GLU A 133 33.32 7.37 31.32
CA GLU A 133 32.88 8.61 31.98
C GLU A 133 32.86 8.34 33.49
N ILE A 134 34.02 8.48 34.12
CA ILE A 134 34.16 8.47 35.57
C ILE A 134 33.67 9.83 36.06
N GLY A 135 32.36 9.93 36.34
CA GLY A 135 31.72 11.07 36.99
C GLY A 135 31.71 12.35 36.16
N LYS A 136 30.51 12.81 35.76
CA LYS A 136 30.27 14.17 35.22
C LYS A 136 30.36 15.22 36.34
N GLY A 137 31.50 15.34 37.00
CA GLY A 137 31.75 16.34 38.04
C GLY A 137 32.76 17.37 37.56
N ASP A 138 32.44 18.66 37.70
CA ASP A 138 33.45 19.72 37.53
C ASP A 138 34.48 19.62 38.67
N ILE A 139 35.74 19.49 38.30
CA ILE A 139 36.90 19.40 39.20
C ILE A 139 37.05 20.59 40.15
N ARG A 140 36.40 21.74 39.88
CA ARG A 140 36.52 22.95 40.71
C ARG A 140 35.55 23.01 41.89
N VAL A 141 34.61 22.08 41.99
CA VAL A 141 33.57 22.10 43.03
C VAL A 141 33.92 21.10 44.14
N GLU A 142 34.39 21.59 45.29
CA GLU A 142 34.50 20.75 46.48
C GLU A 142 33.11 20.37 47.00
N LYS A 143 32.83 19.06 47.09
CA LYS A 143 31.59 18.53 47.67
C LYS A 143 31.89 17.83 48.99
N ILE A 144 31.09 18.13 50.01
CA ILE A 144 31.21 17.61 51.39
C ILE A 144 30.94 16.09 51.45
N ALA A 145 30.21 15.53 50.48
CA ALA A 145 30.11 14.10 50.22
C ALA A 145 29.79 13.86 48.73
N ASP A 146 30.55 12.98 48.08
CA ASP A 146 30.38 12.66 46.67
C ASP A 146 29.29 11.60 46.47
N VAL A 147 28.05 12.05 46.27
CA VAL A 147 26.84 11.22 46.12
C VAL A 147 26.83 10.41 44.82
N PHE A 148 27.68 10.73 43.83
CA PHE A 148 27.73 10.05 42.52
C PHE A 148 29.07 9.36 42.22
N SER A 149 29.96 9.23 43.22
CA SER A 149 31.20 8.48 43.05
C SER A 149 30.92 6.99 42.92
N SER A 150 31.54 6.35 41.92
CA SER A 150 31.48 4.90 41.81
C SER A 150 32.26 4.25 42.97
N PRO A 151 31.82 3.08 43.49
CA PRO A 151 32.47 2.41 44.63
C PRO A 151 33.97 2.16 44.43
N SER A 152 34.41 2.06 43.18
CA SER A 152 35.81 1.90 42.76
C SER A 152 36.70 3.06 43.21
N ILE A 153 36.20 4.30 43.12
CA ILE A 153 36.93 5.53 43.48
C ILE A 153 37.07 5.64 45.01
N LEU A 154 36.05 5.21 45.76
CA LEU A 154 36.08 5.19 47.22
C LEU A 154 37.13 4.20 47.74
N LYS A 155 37.37 3.09 47.03
CA LYS A 155 38.37 2.09 47.40
C LYS A 155 39.80 2.62 47.22
N SER A 156 40.09 3.28 46.10
CA SER A 156 41.44 3.82 45.85
C SER A 156 41.84 4.97 46.79
N ARG A 157 40.86 5.69 47.36
CA ARG A 157 41.11 6.74 48.37
C ARG A 157 41.45 6.19 49.76
N LYS A 158 41.12 4.94 50.05
CA LYS A 158 41.36 4.31 51.35
C LYS A 158 42.75 3.67 51.44
N ASP A 159 43.34 3.36 50.29
CA ASP A 159 44.64 2.69 50.17
C ASP A 159 45.82 3.68 50.03
N ASN A 160 45.57 4.99 50.23
CA ASN A 160 46.54 6.10 50.20
C ASN A 160 46.42 6.91 51.50
#